data_AF-A0A934AQQ2-F1
#
_entry.id   AF-A0A934AQQ2-F1
#
_cell.length_a   1.000
_cell.length_b   1.000
_cell.length_c   1.000
_cell.angle_alpha   90.00
_cell.angle_beta   90.00
_cell.angle_gamma   90.00
#
_symmetry.space_group_name_H-M   'P 1'
#
loop_
_entity.id
_entity.type
_entity.pdbx_description
1 polymer ?
#
loop_
_entity_poly.entity_id
_entity_poly.type
_entity_poly.pdbx_seq_one_letter_code
_entity_poly.pdbx_strand_id
1 'polypeptide(L)'
;MRAFAKTAVTLALTLAAAGCSHAPPPQPPAPPAPPARLYGPEAMRLSLNTLLARPFDDTQALDVLYATDRALKGDPAECGDDGFGIDPSTTVTYGLCQLNVPKRHGVGGFEVAPNPRADTHQYFRTLAQESFDAPGLLERLSRQAGRDPLVFVHGFNVKFREAVLRAAQIGYDLKYQGPVVLFSWPAGASESMFESALITRTYDVNRGNAAKAVEPAAEFFRMLSESSTTFHVMVHSMGHQVVLPALAKAAKDWDRPRIGELILNAPDIQLKDFQRLAAGLKKAAERITVYCSYNDNAIAASETYNKNRRLGACERVPGVDVINVGEIDAPSLGIGGLGHGYYASRPILTDISQVLLGIDAQRRLFIRRSEPNSTEDYYLRP
;
A
#
# COMPACT_ATOMS: atom_id res chain seq x y z
N MET A 1 104.28 -28.40 -35.78
CA MET A 1 105.46 -27.59 -35.41
C MET A 1 105.20 -26.95 -34.05
N ARG A 2 106.19 -27.02 -33.14
CA ARG A 2 106.07 -26.92 -31.66
C ARG A 2 105.85 -25.49 -31.14
N ALA A 3 105.16 -25.35 -29.99
CA ALA A 3 105.48 -24.39 -28.92
C ALA A 3 104.69 -24.74 -27.63
N PHE A 4 105.35 -25.37 -26.64
CA PHE A 4 105.75 -24.82 -25.32
C PHE A 4 104.61 -24.50 -24.33
N ALA A 5 104.49 -25.36 -23.31
CA ALA A 5 103.67 -25.18 -22.11
C ALA A 5 104.47 -24.47 -21.01
N LYS A 6 103.82 -23.57 -20.26
CA LYS A 6 104.30 -23.03 -18.98
C LYS A 6 103.16 -23.05 -17.96
N THR A 7 103.47 -23.63 -16.80
CA THR A 7 102.62 -23.73 -15.61
C THR A 7 102.81 -22.48 -14.74
N ALA A 8 101.73 -21.91 -14.21
CA ALA A 8 101.79 -20.86 -13.20
C ALA A 8 100.74 -21.13 -12.11
N VAL A 9 101.20 -21.04 -10.86
CA VAL A 9 100.46 -21.26 -9.61
C VAL A 9 99.80 -19.96 -9.18
N THR A 10 98.51 -19.99 -8.81
CA THR A 10 97.77 -18.81 -8.33
C THR A 10 97.43 -18.97 -6.84
N LEU A 11 97.87 -17.99 -6.05
CA LEU A 11 97.65 -17.87 -4.60
C LEU A 11 96.29 -17.20 -4.33
N ALA A 12 95.47 -17.77 -3.44
CA ALA A 12 94.18 -17.23 -3.05
C ALA A 12 94.31 -16.23 -1.88
N LEU A 13 93.70 -15.06 -2.01
CA LEU A 13 93.57 -14.05 -0.95
C LEU A 13 92.08 -13.88 -0.61
N THR A 14 91.70 -14.15 0.64
CA THR A 14 90.35 -13.98 1.18
C THR A 14 90.20 -12.58 1.79
N LEU A 15 89.31 -11.74 1.24
CA LEU A 15 88.86 -10.49 1.87
C LEU A 15 87.57 -10.74 2.66
N ALA A 16 87.59 -10.46 3.95
CA ALA A 16 86.40 -10.39 4.80
C ALA A 16 85.77 -8.99 4.69
N ALA A 17 84.52 -8.91 4.20
CA ALA A 17 83.73 -7.68 4.21
C ALA A 17 82.82 -7.68 5.44
N ALA A 18 83.02 -6.72 6.34
CA ALA A 18 82.11 -6.44 7.46
C ALA A 18 80.89 -5.67 6.94
N GLY A 19 79.73 -6.33 6.86
CA GLY A 19 78.46 -5.71 6.49
C GLY A 19 77.74 -5.13 7.71
N CYS A 20 77.54 -3.81 7.75
CA CYS A 20 76.65 -3.16 8.71
C CYS A 20 75.18 -3.33 8.25
N SER A 21 74.43 -4.21 8.90
CA SER A 21 72.99 -4.37 8.70
C SER A 21 72.22 -3.26 9.44
N HIS A 22 71.76 -2.24 8.71
CA HIS A 22 70.77 -1.28 9.23
C HIS A 22 69.38 -1.93 9.20
N ALA A 23 68.74 -2.06 10.35
CA ALA A 23 67.34 -2.47 10.43
C ALA A 23 66.46 -1.43 9.73
N PRO A 24 65.46 -1.85 8.92
CA PRO A 24 64.55 -0.92 8.28
C PRO A 24 63.78 -0.11 9.32
N PRO A 25 63.48 1.18 9.04
CA PRO A 25 62.75 2.03 9.96
C PRO A 25 61.38 1.41 10.31
N PRO A 26 60.90 1.57 11.55
CA PRO A 26 59.61 1.04 11.96
C PRO A 26 58.52 1.57 11.05
N GLN A 27 57.70 0.68 10.50
CA GLN A 27 56.56 1.09 9.69
C GLN A 27 55.63 1.98 10.52
N PRO A 28 55.11 3.08 9.94
CA PRO A 28 54.11 3.88 10.62
C PRO A 28 52.91 2.99 10.96
N PRO A 29 52.26 3.21 12.13
CA PRO A 29 51.10 2.43 12.52
C PRO A 29 50.04 2.50 11.42
N ALA A 30 49.45 1.35 11.10
CA ALA A 30 48.35 1.30 10.14
C ALA A 30 47.28 2.31 10.55
N PRO A 31 46.70 3.06 9.59
CA PRO A 31 45.62 3.98 9.90
C PRO A 31 44.50 3.23 10.63
N PRO A 32 43.86 3.85 11.65
CA PRO A 32 42.80 3.19 12.40
C PRO A 32 41.73 2.71 11.42
N ALA A 33 41.30 1.46 11.61
CA ALA A 33 40.23 0.89 10.80
C ALA A 33 39.02 1.85 10.86
N PRO A 34 38.38 2.17 9.72
CA PRO A 34 37.17 2.98 9.75
C PRO A 34 36.18 2.35 10.72
N PRO A 35 35.45 3.16 11.51
CA PRO A 35 34.52 2.64 12.50
C PRO A 35 33.58 1.64 11.84
N ALA A 36 33.29 0.53 12.52
CA ALA A 36 32.30 -0.44 12.07
C ALA A 36 31.04 0.32 11.63
N ARG A 37 30.58 0.11 10.39
CA ARG A 37 29.50 0.90 9.79
C ARG A 37 28.31 0.94 10.77
N LEU A 38 27.90 2.16 11.14
CA LEU A 38 26.72 2.40 11.98
C LEU A 38 25.38 2.17 11.23
N TYR A 39 25.45 1.94 9.92
CA TYR A 39 24.31 1.83 9.03
C TYR A 39 24.32 0.50 8.26
N GLY A 40 23.14 0.05 7.83
CA GLY A 40 22.98 -1.13 6.99
C GLY A 40 23.71 -1.03 5.63
N PRO A 41 23.64 -2.10 4.81
CA PRO A 41 24.32 -2.15 3.52
C PRO A 41 24.03 -0.92 2.66
N GLU A 42 25.06 -0.38 2.01
CA GLU A 42 24.97 0.88 1.28
C GLU A 42 23.94 0.83 0.14
N ALA A 43 23.88 -0.27 -0.61
CA ALA A 43 22.90 -0.47 -1.66
C ALA A 43 21.46 -0.37 -1.12
N MET A 44 21.17 -1.00 0.03
CA MET A 44 19.85 -0.91 0.67
C MET A 44 19.52 0.53 1.08
N ARG A 45 20.48 1.23 1.69
CA ARG A 45 20.30 2.64 2.09
C ARG A 45 20.01 3.54 0.88
N LEU A 46 20.72 3.36 -0.23
CA LEU A 46 20.49 4.11 -1.46
C LEU A 46 19.10 3.81 -2.06
N SER A 47 18.70 2.54 -2.10
CA SER A 47 17.36 2.15 -2.57
C SER A 47 16.25 2.75 -1.71
N LEU A 48 16.39 2.69 -0.37
CA LEU A 48 15.40 3.27 0.54
C LEU A 48 15.33 4.79 0.44
N ASN A 49 16.46 5.50 0.32
CA ASN A 49 16.45 6.95 0.13
C ASN A 49 15.84 7.35 -1.22
N THR A 50 16.03 6.53 -2.25
CA THR A 50 15.38 6.73 -3.56
C THR A 50 13.88 6.50 -3.48
N LEU A 51 13.44 5.50 -2.70
CA LEU A 51 12.04 5.22 -2.46
C LEU A 51 11.38 6.28 -1.57
N LEU A 52 12.07 6.84 -0.59
CA LEU A 52 11.51 7.80 0.36
C LEU A 52 11.98 9.23 0.07
N ALA A 53 12.13 9.57 -1.20
CA ALA A 53 12.75 10.83 -1.64
C ALA A 53 11.93 12.09 -1.31
N ARG A 54 10.59 11.97 -1.21
CA ARG A 54 9.70 13.11 -0.96
C ARG A 54 9.66 13.45 0.54
N PRO A 55 10.05 14.67 0.97
CA PRO A 55 9.95 15.08 2.37
C PRO A 55 8.48 15.31 2.79
N PHE A 56 8.23 15.64 4.06
CA PHE A 56 6.90 16.00 4.59
C PHE A 56 6.84 17.48 5.03
N ASP A 57 7.78 18.31 4.58
CA ASP A 57 8.06 19.64 5.12
C ASP A 57 7.32 20.78 4.41
N ASP A 58 6.63 20.48 3.31
CA ASP A 58 5.81 21.46 2.59
C ASP A 58 4.55 20.85 1.96
N THR A 59 3.64 21.73 1.55
CA THR A 59 2.44 21.36 0.80
C THR A 59 2.84 20.71 -0.52
N GLN A 60 2.29 19.53 -0.81
CA GLN A 60 2.62 18.75 -2.01
C GLN A 60 1.39 18.51 -2.87
N ALA A 61 1.55 18.59 -4.18
CA ALA A 61 0.56 18.11 -5.13
C ALA A 61 0.65 16.58 -5.24
N LEU A 62 -0.50 15.92 -5.17
CA LEU A 62 -0.63 14.47 -5.31
C LEU A 62 -1.74 14.17 -6.32
N ASP A 63 -1.40 13.35 -7.30
CA ASP A 63 -2.31 12.87 -8.33
C ASP A 63 -3.02 11.60 -7.85
N VAL A 64 -4.35 11.64 -7.79
CA VAL A 64 -5.21 10.45 -7.61
C VAL A 64 -5.90 10.17 -8.92
N LEU A 65 -5.48 9.11 -9.60
CA LEU A 65 -6.22 8.58 -10.74
C LEU A 65 -7.48 7.90 -10.21
N TYR A 66 -8.59 7.96 -10.91
CA TYR A 66 -9.81 7.24 -10.50
C TYR A 66 -10.43 6.43 -11.63
N ALA A 67 -11.11 5.38 -11.22
CA ALA A 67 -12.10 4.63 -11.98
C ALA A 67 -13.37 4.56 -11.12
N THR A 68 -14.53 4.87 -11.67
CA THR A 68 -15.78 4.93 -10.90
C THR A 68 -16.97 4.41 -11.71
N ASP A 69 -17.77 3.54 -11.09
CA ASP A 69 -19.07 3.10 -11.62
C ASP A 69 -20.23 3.86 -10.96
N ARG A 70 -19.96 5.03 -10.38
CA ARG A 70 -21.01 5.97 -9.95
C ARG A 70 -21.67 6.63 -11.16
N ALA A 71 -22.97 6.82 -11.07
CA ALA A 71 -23.73 7.60 -12.03
C ALA A 71 -23.23 9.06 -12.03
N LEU A 72 -23.06 9.60 -13.23
CA LEU A 72 -22.68 10.98 -13.45
C LEU A 72 -23.85 11.91 -13.11
N LYS A 73 -23.60 12.90 -12.26
CA LYS A 73 -24.55 13.95 -11.88
C LYS A 73 -24.27 15.27 -12.62
N GLY A 74 -23.00 15.55 -12.89
CA GLY A 74 -22.53 16.81 -13.48
C GLY A 74 -21.37 16.61 -14.45
N ASP A 75 -20.31 17.39 -14.27
CA ASP A 75 -19.10 17.31 -15.09
C ASP A 75 -18.31 16.02 -14.77
N PRO A 76 -18.00 15.16 -15.75
CA PRO A 76 -17.23 13.93 -15.52
C PRO A 76 -15.79 14.18 -15.08
N ALA A 77 -15.26 15.40 -15.23
CA ALA A 77 -13.97 15.80 -14.70
C ALA A 77 -14.03 16.26 -13.24
N GLU A 78 -15.22 16.43 -12.64
CA GLU A 78 -15.32 17.00 -11.30
C GLU A 78 -14.91 16.03 -10.18
N CYS A 79 -13.96 16.46 -9.35
CA CYS A 79 -13.47 15.72 -8.18
C CYS A 79 -14.34 15.92 -6.93
N GLY A 80 -15.66 15.83 -7.11
CA GLY A 80 -16.66 16.22 -6.12
C GLY A 80 -17.98 15.45 -6.24
N ASP A 81 -18.84 15.64 -5.24
CA ASP A 81 -20.14 14.97 -5.15
C ASP A 81 -21.19 15.57 -6.13
N ASP A 82 -20.89 16.73 -6.73
CA ASP A 82 -21.68 17.29 -7.83
C ASP A 82 -21.33 16.64 -9.19
N GLY A 83 -20.12 16.07 -9.32
CA GLY A 83 -19.73 15.23 -10.45
C GLY A 83 -20.33 13.84 -10.37
N PHE A 84 -20.13 13.15 -9.25
CA PHE A 84 -20.54 11.74 -9.07
C PHE A 84 -21.38 11.53 -7.82
N GLY A 85 -22.57 10.96 -8.02
CA GLY A 85 -23.52 10.66 -6.95
C GLY A 85 -23.31 9.30 -6.29
N ILE A 86 -24.37 8.77 -5.69
CA ILE A 86 -24.42 7.48 -5.00
C ILE A 86 -25.18 6.40 -5.79
N ASP A 87 -25.70 6.75 -6.96
CA ASP A 87 -26.42 5.81 -7.81
C ASP A 87 -25.44 5.02 -8.68
N PRO A 88 -25.74 3.74 -8.99
CA PRO A 88 -24.87 2.92 -9.81
C PRO A 88 -25.01 3.22 -11.30
N SER A 89 -23.90 3.08 -12.01
CA SER A 89 -23.78 3.07 -13.47
C SER A 89 -23.22 1.73 -13.92
N THR A 90 -23.57 1.28 -15.13
CA THR A 90 -22.91 0.13 -15.77
C THR A 90 -21.64 0.50 -16.53
N THR A 91 -21.34 1.80 -16.64
CA THR A 91 -20.16 2.32 -17.34
C THR A 91 -19.17 2.87 -16.33
N VAL A 92 -17.91 2.45 -16.43
CA VAL A 92 -16.81 2.99 -15.63
C VAL A 92 -16.31 4.29 -16.26
N THR A 93 -16.28 5.35 -15.47
CA THR A 93 -15.68 6.64 -15.84
C THR A 93 -14.28 6.76 -15.26
N TYR A 94 -13.34 7.34 -16.00
CA TYR A 94 -11.95 7.49 -15.59
C TYR A 94 -11.54 8.97 -15.55
N GLY A 95 -10.58 9.27 -14.68
CA GLY A 95 -10.04 10.63 -14.60
C GLY A 95 -8.92 10.78 -13.58
N LEU A 96 -8.56 12.02 -13.33
CA LEU A 96 -7.51 12.46 -12.42
C LEU A 96 -8.04 13.56 -11.52
N CYS A 97 -7.76 13.43 -10.23
CA CYS A 97 -7.88 14.47 -9.23
C CYS A 97 -6.50 14.81 -8.68
N GLN A 98 -5.99 15.98 -9.01
CA GLN A 98 -4.77 16.51 -8.39
C GLN A 98 -5.17 17.30 -7.15
N LEU A 99 -4.70 16.86 -5.99
CA LEU A 99 -4.99 17.47 -4.69
C LEU A 99 -3.71 18.04 -4.09
N ASN A 100 -3.80 19.13 -3.31
CA ASN A 100 -2.73 19.43 -2.37
C ASN A 100 -2.88 18.60 -1.09
N VAL A 101 -1.77 18.16 -0.54
CA VAL A 101 -1.68 17.66 0.83
C VAL A 101 -1.21 18.79 1.74
N PRO A 102 -1.91 19.12 2.83
CA PRO A 102 -1.53 20.22 3.71
C PRO A 102 -0.17 20.02 4.37
N LYS A 103 0.62 21.09 4.47
CA LYS A 103 1.86 21.09 5.26
C LYS A 103 1.65 20.63 6.71
N ARG A 104 0.51 20.96 7.32
CA ARG A 104 0.16 20.58 8.71
C ARG A 104 -0.67 19.31 8.81
N HIS A 105 -0.67 18.46 7.77
CA HIS A 105 -1.42 17.22 7.74
C HIS A 105 -1.02 16.27 8.89
N GLY A 106 -2.02 15.81 9.64
CA GLY A 106 -1.84 14.72 10.61
C GLY A 106 -2.09 13.38 9.94
N VAL A 107 -1.23 12.38 10.20
CA VAL A 107 -1.35 11.04 9.61
C VAL A 107 -2.74 10.46 9.86
N GLY A 108 -3.40 10.02 8.78
CA GLY A 108 -4.76 9.47 8.81
C GLY A 108 -5.88 10.51 8.84
N GLY A 109 -5.54 11.79 8.97
CA GLY A 109 -6.46 12.90 9.12
C GLY A 109 -7.14 13.34 7.82
N PHE A 110 -8.19 14.14 7.98
CA PHE A 110 -8.86 14.84 6.88
C PHE A 110 -9.05 16.30 7.24
N GLU A 111 -8.07 17.12 6.90
CA GLU A 111 -8.20 18.55 7.06
C GLU A 111 -8.99 19.12 5.88
N VAL A 112 -10.32 19.15 6.01
CA VAL A 112 -11.24 19.73 5.02
C VAL A 112 -11.85 21.02 5.56
N ALA A 113 -11.97 22.02 4.69
CA ALA A 113 -12.67 23.26 4.99
C ALA A 113 -13.92 23.38 4.12
N PRO A 114 -15.02 23.96 4.63
CA PRO A 114 -16.19 24.27 3.81
C PRO A 114 -15.89 25.31 2.71
N ASN A 115 -14.89 26.17 2.94
CA ASN A 115 -14.52 27.22 2.02
C ASN A 115 -13.51 26.69 0.97
N PRO A 116 -13.80 26.76 -0.34
CA PRO A 116 -12.88 26.32 -1.40
C PRO A 116 -11.61 27.18 -1.53
N ARG A 117 -11.59 28.36 -0.89
CA ARG A 117 -10.40 29.24 -0.80
C ARG A 117 -9.62 29.09 0.51
N ALA A 118 -9.87 28.02 1.26
CA ALA A 118 -9.15 27.76 2.49
C ALA A 118 -7.64 27.58 2.25
N ASP A 119 -6.86 27.89 3.29
CA ASP A 119 -5.40 27.83 3.28
C ASP A 119 -4.90 26.41 2.95
N THR A 120 -4.12 26.27 1.87
CA THR A 120 -3.57 24.99 1.40
C THR A 120 -2.47 24.43 2.30
N HIS A 121 -1.98 25.19 3.28
CA HIS A 121 -1.11 24.66 4.34
C HIS A 121 -1.89 23.95 5.43
N GLN A 122 -3.19 24.22 5.53
CA GLN A 122 -4.09 23.67 6.55
C GLN A 122 -5.07 22.67 5.98
N TYR A 123 -5.54 22.85 4.74
CA TYR A 123 -6.66 22.08 4.20
C TYR A 123 -6.39 21.51 2.80
N PHE A 124 -6.95 20.34 2.53
CA PHE A 124 -6.97 19.72 1.21
C PHE A 124 -7.83 20.53 0.24
N ARG A 125 -7.35 20.66 -0.99
CA ARG A 125 -8.02 21.35 -2.10
C ARG A 125 -7.67 20.67 -3.41
N THR A 126 -8.65 20.65 -4.32
CA THR A 126 -8.44 20.27 -5.71
C THR A 126 -7.65 21.36 -6.42
N LEU A 127 -6.50 20.99 -6.99
CA LEU A 127 -5.62 21.86 -7.77
C LEU A 127 -5.92 21.76 -9.26
N ALA A 128 -6.16 20.54 -9.76
CA ALA A 128 -6.52 20.27 -11.14
C ALA A 128 -7.39 19.00 -11.20
N GLN A 129 -8.20 18.90 -12.24
CA GLN A 129 -9.08 17.77 -12.47
C GLN A 129 -9.28 17.54 -13.96
N GLU A 130 -9.40 16.29 -14.36
CA GLU A 130 -9.45 15.87 -15.76
C GLU A 130 -10.22 14.55 -15.89
N SER A 131 -11.02 14.39 -16.95
CA SER A 131 -11.62 13.11 -17.32
C SER A 131 -10.97 12.55 -18.58
N PHE A 132 -10.91 11.23 -18.67
CA PHE A 132 -10.38 10.51 -19.83
C PHE A 132 -11.01 9.11 -19.91
N ASP A 133 -10.61 8.32 -20.90
CA ASP A 133 -11.07 6.95 -21.09
C ASP A 133 -10.08 5.92 -20.47
N ALA A 134 -10.41 4.63 -20.57
CA ALA A 134 -9.55 3.56 -20.04
C ALA A 134 -8.14 3.55 -20.66
N PRO A 135 -7.96 3.71 -21.99
CA PRO A 135 -6.65 3.93 -22.59
C PRO A 135 -5.88 5.11 -21.99
N GLY A 136 -6.54 6.24 -21.71
CA GLY A 136 -5.92 7.39 -21.05
C GLY A 136 -5.42 7.09 -19.64
N LEU A 137 -6.14 6.25 -18.88
CA LEU A 137 -5.66 5.75 -17.59
C LEU A 137 -4.38 4.92 -17.77
N LEU A 138 -4.40 3.94 -18.68
CA LEU A 138 -3.25 3.07 -18.93
C LEU A 138 -2.02 3.84 -19.42
N GLU A 139 -2.22 4.86 -20.27
CA GLU A 139 -1.15 5.74 -20.72
C GLU A 139 -0.48 6.45 -19.52
N ARG A 140 -1.28 7.02 -18.61
CA ARG A 140 -0.75 7.70 -17.41
C ARG A 140 0.01 6.74 -16.48
N LEU A 141 -0.49 5.51 -16.30
CA LEU A 141 0.21 4.48 -15.54
C LEU A 141 1.54 4.11 -16.20
N SER A 142 1.57 4.00 -17.54
CA SER A 142 2.79 3.66 -18.30
C SER A 142 3.89 4.72 -18.19
N ARG A 143 3.52 6.00 -18.03
CA ARG A 143 4.49 7.10 -17.83
C ARG A 143 5.23 7.02 -16.48
N GLN A 144 4.71 6.24 -15.54
CA GLN A 144 5.35 5.97 -14.25
C GLN A 144 5.97 4.56 -14.20
N ALA A 145 6.37 4.01 -15.36
CA ALA A 145 6.96 2.68 -15.49
C ALA A 145 8.07 2.42 -14.46
N GLY A 146 8.10 1.20 -13.92
CA GLY A 146 9.01 0.78 -12.86
C GLY A 146 8.50 1.03 -11.43
N ARG A 147 7.27 1.53 -11.29
CA ARG A 147 6.56 1.61 -10.00
C ARG A 147 5.17 1.02 -10.15
N ASP A 148 4.86 0.02 -9.33
CA ASP A 148 3.55 -0.62 -9.36
C ASP A 148 2.46 0.37 -8.91
N PRO A 149 1.25 0.36 -9.49
CA PRO A 149 0.14 1.18 -9.01
C PRO A 149 -0.42 0.61 -7.70
N LEU A 150 -0.85 1.49 -6.79
CA LEU A 150 -1.66 1.14 -5.62
C LEU A 150 -3.12 1.48 -5.90
N VAL A 151 -3.95 0.44 -6.05
CA VAL A 151 -5.40 0.56 -6.16
C VAL A 151 -6.01 0.59 -4.76
N PHE A 152 -6.62 1.70 -4.38
CA PHE A 152 -7.41 1.84 -3.16
C PHE A 152 -8.90 1.72 -3.45
N VAL A 153 -9.63 0.97 -2.61
CA VAL A 153 -11.08 0.83 -2.67
C VAL A 153 -11.70 1.09 -1.30
N HIS A 154 -12.59 2.08 -1.24
CA HIS A 154 -13.23 2.52 0.00
C HIS A 154 -14.34 1.58 0.49
N GLY A 155 -14.79 1.80 1.72
CA GLY A 155 -15.86 1.04 2.37
C GLY A 155 -17.26 1.62 2.21
N PHE A 156 -18.11 1.29 3.18
CA PHE A 156 -19.52 1.66 3.28
C PHE A 156 -19.74 3.16 3.55
N ASN A 157 -20.79 3.74 2.95
CA ASN A 157 -21.26 5.10 3.22
C ASN A 157 -20.22 6.21 2.96
N VAL A 158 -19.42 6.06 1.91
CA VAL A 158 -18.38 7.04 1.52
C VAL A 158 -18.82 7.75 0.26
N LYS A 159 -18.84 9.09 0.27
CA LYS A 159 -19.10 9.90 -0.93
C LYS A 159 -17.87 10.00 -1.85
N PHE A 160 -18.05 10.42 -3.10
CA PHE A 160 -16.96 10.44 -4.08
C PHE A 160 -15.81 11.35 -3.64
N ARG A 161 -16.11 12.58 -3.20
CA ARG A 161 -15.07 13.52 -2.72
C ARG A 161 -14.26 12.94 -1.56
N GLU A 162 -14.94 12.32 -0.60
CA GLU A 162 -14.29 11.69 0.55
C GLU A 162 -13.38 10.53 0.12
N ALA A 163 -13.81 9.71 -0.83
CA ALA A 163 -13.01 8.62 -1.37
C ALA A 163 -11.72 9.12 -2.05
N VAL A 164 -11.81 10.19 -2.84
CA VAL A 164 -10.65 10.84 -3.48
C VAL A 164 -9.66 11.38 -2.45
N LEU A 165 -10.17 12.08 -1.42
CA LEU A 165 -9.33 12.58 -0.32
C LEU A 165 -8.67 11.43 0.46
N ARG A 166 -9.38 10.33 0.70
CA ARG A 166 -8.82 9.15 1.38
C ARG A 166 -7.68 8.53 0.58
N ALA A 167 -7.85 8.37 -0.73
CA ALA A 167 -6.80 7.85 -1.60
C ALA A 167 -5.54 8.74 -1.56
N ALA A 168 -5.73 10.07 -1.62
CA ALA A 168 -4.61 11.01 -1.51
C ALA A 168 -3.90 10.93 -0.16
N GLN A 169 -4.65 10.88 0.94
CA GLN A 169 -4.11 10.72 2.30
C GLN A 169 -3.29 9.44 2.41
N ILE A 170 -3.83 8.29 1.96
CA ILE A 170 -3.13 7.00 2.00
C ILE A 170 -1.83 7.07 1.18
N GLY A 171 -1.90 7.57 -0.06
CA GLY A 171 -0.74 7.71 -0.93
C GLY A 171 0.37 8.55 -0.31
N TYR A 172 0.00 9.68 0.30
CA TYR A 172 0.92 10.59 0.96
C TYR A 172 1.55 9.96 2.22
N ASP A 173 0.72 9.43 3.12
CA ASP A 173 1.18 8.94 4.42
C ASP A 173 2.03 7.66 4.29
N LEU A 174 1.80 6.85 3.26
CA LEU A 174 2.66 5.72 2.90
C LEU A 174 3.98 6.15 2.25
N LYS A 175 4.14 7.43 1.92
CA LYS A 175 5.17 7.94 0.99
C LYS A 175 5.20 7.13 -0.30
N TYR A 176 4.03 6.71 -0.78
CA TYR A 176 3.96 5.82 -1.92
C TYR A 176 4.50 6.51 -3.17
N GLN A 177 5.42 5.84 -3.84
CA GLN A 177 6.11 6.41 -4.99
C GLN A 177 5.44 6.07 -6.31
N GLY A 178 4.66 5.00 -6.36
CA GLY A 178 3.91 4.60 -7.55
C GLY A 178 2.62 5.39 -7.72
N PRO A 179 1.91 5.17 -8.85
CA PRO A 179 0.60 5.75 -9.07
C PRO A 179 -0.39 5.34 -7.99
N VAL A 180 -1.21 6.29 -7.52
CA VAL A 180 -2.36 5.99 -6.66
C VAL A 180 -3.62 6.00 -7.50
N VAL A 181 -4.35 4.90 -7.47
CA VAL A 181 -5.60 4.71 -8.23
C VAL A 181 -6.74 4.45 -7.26
N LEU A 182 -7.80 5.24 -7.32
CA LEU A 182 -9.03 5.00 -6.60
C LEU A 182 -10.00 4.22 -7.50
N PHE A 183 -10.49 3.07 -7.04
CA PHE A 183 -11.74 2.53 -7.56
C PHE A 183 -12.88 2.97 -6.63
N SER A 184 -13.76 3.86 -7.10
CA SER A 184 -14.90 4.34 -6.32
C SER A 184 -16.18 3.69 -6.79
N TRP A 185 -16.84 2.97 -5.88
CA TRP A 185 -18.13 2.35 -6.11
C TRP A 185 -19.25 3.19 -5.49
N PRO A 186 -20.51 3.06 -5.94
CA PRO A 186 -21.67 3.85 -5.47
C PRO A 186 -22.08 3.55 -4.02
N ALA A 187 -21.19 3.88 -3.09
CA ALA A 187 -21.45 3.92 -1.66
C ALA A 187 -21.92 5.33 -1.26
N GLY A 188 -22.70 5.40 -0.19
CA GLY A 188 -23.21 6.66 0.37
C GLY A 188 -24.64 6.54 0.87
N ALA A 189 -24.99 7.41 1.82
CA ALA A 189 -26.36 7.60 2.26
C ALA A 189 -27.15 8.37 1.22
N SER A 190 -28.46 8.09 1.15
CA SER A 190 -29.39 8.85 0.32
C SER A 190 -29.28 10.36 0.60
N GLU A 191 -29.42 11.19 -0.44
CA GLU A 191 -29.56 12.64 -0.26
C GLU A 191 -30.87 13.02 0.46
N SER A 192 -31.84 12.10 0.55
CA SER A 192 -33.04 12.29 1.36
C SER A 192 -32.73 12.20 2.86
N MET A 193 -32.93 13.30 3.58
CA MET A 193 -32.73 13.41 5.03
C MET A 193 -33.46 12.31 5.83
N PHE A 194 -34.66 11.91 5.40
CA PHE A 194 -35.43 10.85 6.05
C PHE A 194 -34.78 9.48 5.86
N GLU A 195 -34.26 9.23 4.65
CA GLU A 195 -33.67 7.94 4.29
C GLU A 195 -32.24 7.77 4.84
N SER A 196 -31.47 8.86 4.90
CA SER A 196 -30.14 8.87 5.51
C SER A 196 -30.17 8.64 7.01
N ALA A 197 -31.28 8.96 7.69
CA ALA A 197 -31.43 8.74 9.12
C ALA A 197 -31.55 7.25 9.49
N LEU A 198 -31.90 6.38 8.53
CA LEU A 198 -32.04 4.95 8.73
C LEU A 198 -30.78 4.21 8.28
N ILE A 199 -29.88 3.94 9.24
CA ILE A 199 -28.60 3.26 8.96
C ILE A 199 -28.78 1.89 8.31
N THR A 200 -29.83 1.15 8.68
CA THR A 200 -30.15 -0.17 8.10
C THR A 200 -30.53 -0.07 6.63
N ARG A 201 -31.32 0.94 6.25
CA ARG A 201 -31.67 1.18 4.85
C ARG A 201 -30.45 1.62 4.05
N THR A 202 -29.61 2.49 4.62
CA THR A 202 -28.35 2.87 3.99
C THR A 202 -27.46 1.64 3.75
N TYR A 203 -27.35 0.77 4.76
CA TYR A 203 -26.63 -0.51 4.65
C TYR A 203 -27.18 -1.40 3.52
N ASP A 204 -28.49 -1.61 3.43
CA ASP A 204 -29.10 -2.44 2.39
C ASP A 204 -28.90 -1.86 0.98
N VAL A 205 -29.05 -0.54 0.81
CA VAL A 205 -28.81 0.14 -0.47
C VAL A 205 -27.35 0.00 -0.89
N ASN A 206 -26.41 0.25 0.03
CA ASN A 206 -24.98 0.15 -0.25
C ASN A 206 -24.59 -1.31 -0.56
N ARG A 207 -25.15 -2.29 0.14
CA ARG A 207 -24.95 -3.71 -0.17
C ARG A 207 -25.48 -4.08 -1.56
N GLY A 208 -26.65 -3.57 -1.93
CA GLY A 208 -27.20 -3.75 -3.28
C GLY A 208 -26.35 -3.11 -4.37
N ASN A 209 -25.80 -1.92 -4.09
CA ASN A 209 -24.87 -1.22 -4.97
C ASN A 209 -23.52 -1.95 -5.09
N ALA A 210 -22.98 -2.47 -3.99
CA ALA A 210 -21.76 -3.28 -4.00
C ALA A 210 -21.91 -4.51 -4.91
N ALA A 211 -23.06 -5.18 -4.90
CA ALA A 211 -23.34 -6.30 -5.78
C ALA A 211 -23.36 -5.89 -7.27
N LYS A 212 -23.88 -4.69 -7.60
CA LYS A 212 -23.88 -4.16 -8.97
C LYS A 212 -22.48 -3.74 -9.43
N ALA A 213 -21.65 -3.26 -8.51
CA ALA A 213 -20.28 -2.82 -8.78
C ALA A 213 -19.28 -3.95 -9.07
N VAL A 214 -19.67 -5.22 -8.84
CA VAL A 214 -18.78 -6.37 -9.09
C VAL A 214 -18.36 -6.49 -10.55
N GLU A 215 -19.28 -6.30 -11.52
CA GLU A 215 -18.89 -6.40 -12.94
C GLU A 215 -18.01 -5.24 -13.41
N PRO A 216 -18.39 -3.96 -13.16
CA PRO A 216 -17.52 -2.83 -13.49
C PRO A 216 -16.12 -2.94 -12.85
N ALA A 217 -16.03 -3.39 -11.60
CA ALA A 217 -14.76 -3.63 -10.94
C ALA A 217 -13.96 -4.77 -11.61
N ALA A 218 -14.62 -5.85 -12.05
CA ALA A 218 -13.96 -6.95 -12.74
C ALA A 218 -13.40 -6.50 -14.11
N GLU A 219 -14.15 -5.67 -14.85
CA GLU A 219 -13.68 -5.05 -16.10
C GLU A 219 -12.46 -4.16 -15.86
N PHE A 220 -12.50 -3.31 -14.83
CA PHE A 220 -11.38 -2.48 -14.42
C PHE A 220 -10.13 -3.31 -14.11
N PHE A 221 -10.24 -4.38 -13.32
CA PHE A 221 -9.10 -5.24 -12.99
C PHE A 221 -8.58 -6.05 -14.20
N ARG A 222 -9.45 -6.45 -15.15
CA ARG A 222 -9.00 -7.06 -16.40
C ARG A 222 -8.19 -6.07 -17.24
N MET A 223 -8.69 -4.86 -17.40
CA MET A 223 -7.97 -3.80 -18.13
C MET A 223 -6.61 -3.49 -17.48
N LEU A 224 -6.52 -3.40 -16.14
CA LEU A 224 -5.23 -3.25 -15.46
C LEU A 224 -4.29 -4.45 -15.71
N SER A 225 -4.83 -5.67 -15.75
CA SER A 225 -4.06 -6.90 -15.96
C SER A 225 -3.50 -7.07 -17.38
N GLU A 226 -4.04 -6.34 -18.35
CA GLU A 226 -3.52 -6.29 -19.73
C GLU A 226 -2.26 -5.42 -19.82
N SER A 227 -2.03 -4.55 -18.84
CA SER A 227 -0.75 -3.84 -18.71
C SER A 227 0.36 -4.81 -18.29
N SER A 228 1.61 -4.51 -18.66
CA SER A 228 2.77 -5.29 -18.23
C SER A 228 3.09 -5.16 -16.73
N THR A 229 2.37 -4.29 -16.02
CA THR A 229 2.70 -3.82 -14.67
C THR A 229 1.95 -4.65 -13.63
N THR A 230 2.67 -5.05 -12.57
CA THR A 230 2.05 -5.58 -11.35
C THR A 230 1.36 -4.42 -10.62
N PHE A 231 0.29 -4.66 -9.89
CA PHE A 231 -0.34 -3.63 -9.06
C PHE A 231 -0.59 -4.15 -7.64
N HIS A 232 -0.79 -3.24 -6.69
CA HIS A 232 -1.23 -3.56 -5.33
C HIS A 232 -2.68 -3.16 -5.15
N VAL A 233 -3.39 -3.83 -4.26
CA VAL A 233 -4.80 -3.54 -3.98
C VAL A 233 -4.98 -3.40 -2.47
N MET A 234 -5.48 -2.26 -2.02
CA MET A 234 -5.85 -1.99 -0.63
C MET A 234 -7.35 -1.74 -0.54
N VAL A 235 -8.06 -2.55 0.24
CA VAL A 235 -9.53 -2.51 0.34
C VAL A 235 -9.95 -2.29 1.78
N HIS A 236 -11.03 -1.55 1.99
CA HIS A 236 -11.62 -1.32 3.32
C HIS A 236 -13.06 -1.83 3.41
N SER A 237 -13.41 -2.47 4.53
CA SER A 237 -14.80 -2.70 4.97
C SER A 237 -15.70 -3.33 3.90
N MET A 238 -16.87 -2.76 3.62
CA MET A 238 -17.83 -3.29 2.64
C MET A 238 -17.29 -3.32 1.21
N GLY A 239 -16.21 -2.57 0.89
CA GLY A 239 -15.55 -2.64 -0.41
C GLY A 239 -15.05 -4.05 -0.77
N HIS A 240 -14.84 -4.92 0.23
CA HIS A 240 -14.50 -6.33 0.02
C HIS A 240 -15.60 -7.11 -0.71
N GLN A 241 -16.87 -6.71 -0.55
CA GLN A 241 -18.01 -7.30 -1.27
C GLN A 241 -18.01 -6.95 -2.76
N VAL A 242 -17.27 -5.89 -3.16
CA VAL A 242 -17.03 -5.52 -4.56
C VAL A 242 -15.77 -6.21 -5.08
N VAL A 243 -14.64 -5.95 -4.42
CA VAL A 243 -13.31 -6.25 -4.96
C VAL A 243 -13.01 -7.74 -5.01
N LEU A 244 -13.33 -8.48 -3.95
CA LEU A 244 -12.95 -9.89 -3.88
C LEU A 244 -13.65 -10.77 -4.93
N PRO A 245 -14.98 -10.69 -5.12
CA PRO A 245 -15.62 -11.40 -6.23
C PRO A 245 -15.19 -10.86 -7.60
N ALA A 246 -14.94 -9.55 -7.74
CA ALA A 246 -14.46 -8.96 -8.98
C ALA A 246 -13.08 -9.50 -9.38
N LEU A 247 -12.13 -9.57 -8.45
CA LEU A 247 -10.81 -10.14 -8.65
C LEU A 247 -10.88 -11.63 -8.97
N ALA A 248 -11.68 -12.40 -8.24
CA ALA A 248 -11.88 -13.82 -8.53
C ALA A 248 -12.49 -14.05 -9.93
N LYS A 249 -13.30 -13.11 -10.43
CA LYS A 249 -13.85 -13.13 -11.78
C LYS A 249 -12.82 -12.71 -12.84
N ALA A 250 -12.08 -11.63 -12.59
CA ALA A 250 -11.07 -11.10 -13.51
C ALA A 250 -9.88 -12.07 -13.67
N ALA A 251 -9.42 -12.67 -12.58
CA ALA A 251 -8.22 -13.49 -12.53
C ALA A 251 -8.37 -14.91 -13.09
N LYS A 252 -9.55 -15.29 -13.59
CA LYS A 252 -9.78 -16.60 -14.22
C LYS A 252 -8.77 -16.85 -15.34
N ASP A 253 -8.57 -15.84 -16.18
CA ASP A 253 -7.76 -15.92 -17.40
C ASP A 253 -6.33 -15.40 -17.22
N TRP A 254 -5.95 -15.01 -15.99
CA TRP A 254 -4.57 -14.61 -15.70
C TRP A 254 -3.63 -15.82 -15.71
N ASP A 255 -2.50 -15.67 -16.39
CA ASP A 255 -1.43 -16.65 -16.53
C ASP A 255 -0.45 -16.65 -15.35
N ARG A 256 -0.35 -15.51 -14.64
CA ARG A 256 0.44 -15.30 -13.43
C ARG A 256 -0.27 -14.34 -12.48
N PRO A 257 0.15 -14.26 -11.20
CA PRO A 257 -0.31 -13.19 -10.32
C PRO A 257 -0.04 -11.81 -10.95
N ARG A 258 -1.04 -10.95 -10.93
CA ARG A 258 -0.94 -9.54 -11.35
C ARG A 258 -0.96 -8.60 -10.15
N ILE A 259 -1.34 -9.11 -8.99
CA ILE A 259 -1.37 -8.37 -7.74
C ILE A 259 -0.13 -8.73 -6.93
N GLY A 260 0.71 -7.77 -6.57
CA GLY A 260 1.81 -8.00 -5.64
C GLY A 260 1.27 -8.19 -4.23
N GLU A 261 0.59 -7.15 -3.71
CA GLU A 261 -0.01 -7.15 -2.38
C GLU A 261 -1.52 -6.96 -2.45
N LEU A 262 -2.28 -7.91 -1.91
CA LEU A 262 -3.70 -7.76 -1.64
C LEU A 262 -3.91 -7.51 -0.14
N ILE A 263 -4.16 -6.24 0.20
CA ILE A 263 -4.25 -5.73 1.56
C ILE A 263 -5.71 -5.52 1.93
N LEU A 264 -6.20 -6.30 2.89
CA LEU A 264 -7.61 -6.38 3.26
C LEU A 264 -7.80 -5.79 4.66
N ASN A 265 -8.37 -4.58 4.75
CA ASN A 265 -8.54 -3.86 6.02
C ASN A 265 -9.98 -3.93 6.52
N ALA A 266 -10.16 -4.43 7.74
CA ALA A 266 -11.46 -4.63 8.36
C ALA A 266 -12.48 -5.33 7.42
N PRO A 267 -12.23 -6.54 6.89
CA PRO A 267 -13.04 -7.07 5.81
C PRO A 267 -14.50 -7.38 6.19
N ASP A 268 -15.45 -6.60 5.67
CA ASP A 268 -16.89 -6.85 5.80
C ASP A 268 -17.40 -7.73 4.65
N ILE A 269 -16.96 -8.99 4.66
CA ILE A 269 -17.42 -10.06 3.78
C ILE A 269 -17.64 -11.31 4.62
N GLN A 270 -18.62 -12.14 4.27
CA GLN A 270 -18.83 -13.41 4.97
C GLN A 270 -17.58 -14.29 4.84
N LEU A 271 -17.11 -14.86 5.96
CA LEU A 271 -15.92 -15.72 5.98
C LEU A 271 -16.02 -16.87 4.97
N LYS A 272 -17.19 -17.52 4.87
CA LYS A 272 -17.43 -18.61 3.91
C LYS A 272 -17.34 -18.14 2.46
N ASP A 273 -17.73 -16.90 2.16
CA ASP A 273 -17.57 -16.33 0.82
C ASP A 273 -16.10 -16.15 0.50
N PHE A 274 -15.32 -15.58 1.43
CA PHE A 274 -13.88 -15.48 1.26
C PHE A 274 -13.22 -16.82 1.02
N GLN A 275 -13.55 -17.84 1.83
CA GLN A 275 -13.00 -19.19 1.68
C GLN A 275 -13.31 -19.80 0.30
N ARG A 276 -14.50 -19.52 -0.26
CA ARG A 276 -14.84 -19.94 -1.63
C ARG A 276 -14.02 -19.22 -2.70
N LEU A 277 -13.69 -17.95 -2.48
CA LEU A 277 -12.90 -17.13 -3.41
C LEU A 277 -11.38 -17.31 -3.24
N ALA A 278 -10.92 -17.82 -2.09
CA ALA A 278 -9.52 -17.83 -1.68
C ALA A 278 -8.58 -18.50 -2.68
N ALA A 279 -9.01 -19.58 -3.35
CA ALA A 279 -8.19 -20.24 -4.37
C ALA A 279 -7.93 -19.31 -5.58
N GLY A 280 -8.96 -18.61 -6.06
CA GLY A 280 -8.84 -17.64 -7.15
C GLY A 280 -8.02 -16.41 -6.73
N LEU A 281 -8.23 -15.90 -5.50
CA LEU A 281 -7.48 -14.77 -4.98
C LEU A 281 -5.98 -15.09 -4.81
N LYS A 282 -5.63 -16.29 -4.33
CA LYS A 282 -4.23 -16.75 -4.23
C LYS A 282 -3.56 -17.00 -5.58
N LYS A 283 -4.34 -17.20 -6.66
CA LYS A 283 -3.82 -17.21 -8.03
C LYS A 283 -3.61 -15.77 -8.55
N ALA A 284 -4.46 -14.84 -8.12
CA ALA A 284 -4.44 -13.45 -8.55
C ALA A 284 -3.32 -12.62 -7.89
N ALA A 285 -3.00 -12.92 -6.63
CA ALA A 285 -2.07 -12.16 -5.81
C ALA A 285 -0.87 -12.99 -5.31
N GLU A 286 0.31 -12.35 -5.24
CA GLU A 286 1.52 -12.95 -4.66
C GLU A 286 1.39 -13.10 -3.14
N ARG A 287 0.83 -12.08 -2.47
CA ARG A 287 0.55 -12.10 -1.03
C ARG A 287 -0.82 -11.50 -0.72
N ILE A 288 -1.45 -12.05 0.32
CA ILE A 288 -2.71 -11.56 0.88
C ILE A 288 -2.48 -11.31 2.37
N THR A 289 -2.71 -10.08 2.81
CA THR A 289 -2.65 -9.68 4.22
C THR A 289 -4.02 -9.20 4.67
N VAL A 290 -4.52 -9.74 5.79
CA VAL A 290 -5.78 -9.32 6.42
C VAL A 290 -5.46 -8.59 7.72
N TYR A 291 -5.92 -7.35 7.84
CA TYR A 291 -5.96 -6.61 9.09
C TYR A 291 -7.37 -6.72 9.68
N CYS A 292 -7.48 -7.32 10.86
CA CYS A 292 -8.73 -7.63 11.52
C CYS A 292 -8.67 -7.23 13.00
N SER A 293 -9.82 -7.08 13.66
CA SER A 293 -9.85 -6.74 15.08
C SER A 293 -11.07 -7.37 15.73
N TYR A 294 -10.87 -7.98 16.91
CA TYR A 294 -11.97 -8.43 17.78
C TYR A 294 -12.77 -7.25 18.37
N ASN A 295 -12.19 -6.05 18.37
CA ASN A 295 -12.77 -4.84 18.96
C ASN A 295 -13.51 -3.96 17.94
N ASP A 296 -13.59 -4.39 16.67
CA ASP A 296 -14.20 -3.61 15.59
C ASP A 296 -15.73 -3.67 15.68
N ASN A 297 -16.34 -2.59 16.18
CA ASN A 297 -17.79 -2.55 16.42
C ASN A 297 -18.60 -2.57 15.12
N ALA A 298 -18.05 -2.04 14.02
CA ALA A 298 -18.75 -2.05 12.74
C ALA A 298 -18.81 -3.47 12.17
N ILE A 299 -17.73 -4.24 12.31
CA ILE A 299 -17.72 -5.67 11.96
C ILE A 299 -18.69 -6.45 12.85
N ALA A 300 -18.68 -6.23 14.17
CA ALA A 300 -19.63 -6.89 15.08
C ALA A 300 -21.10 -6.56 14.76
N ALA A 301 -21.40 -5.30 14.43
CA ALA A 301 -22.72 -4.88 13.97
C ALA A 301 -23.11 -5.56 12.65
N SER A 302 -22.16 -5.67 11.70
CA SER A 302 -22.39 -6.40 10.45
C SER A 302 -22.66 -7.89 10.69
N GLU A 303 -21.90 -8.57 11.56
CA GLU A 303 -22.16 -9.98 11.90
C GLU A 303 -23.57 -10.18 12.47
N THR A 304 -23.99 -9.28 13.36
CA THR A 304 -25.31 -9.30 13.98
C THR A 304 -26.42 -9.10 12.94
N TYR A 305 -26.28 -8.07 12.08
CA TYR A 305 -27.27 -7.77 11.05
C TYR A 305 -27.41 -8.91 10.03
N ASN A 306 -26.29 -9.46 9.57
CA ASN A 306 -26.26 -10.45 8.49
C ASN A 306 -26.33 -11.90 9.00
N LYS A 307 -26.30 -12.12 10.32
CA LYS A 307 -26.35 -13.44 10.99
C LYS A 307 -25.28 -14.41 10.46
N ASN A 308 -24.07 -13.91 10.22
CA ASN A 308 -22.94 -14.72 9.80
C ASN A 308 -21.61 -14.13 10.23
N ARG A 309 -20.57 -14.98 10.34
CA ARG A 309 -19.21 -14.55 10.68
C ARG A 309 -18.59 -13.75 9.53
N ARG A 310 -18.01 -12.59 9.84
CA ARG A 310 -17.24 -11.77 8.90
C ARG A 310 -15.76 -12.12 8.97
N LEU A 311 -15.04 -11.96 7.85
CA LEU A 311 -13.59 -12.15 7.83
C LEU A 311 -12.85 -11.14 8.74
N GLY A 312 -13.38 -9.93 8.91
CA GLY A 312 -12.85 -8.91 9.82
C GLY A 312 -12.88 -9.28 11.31
N ALA A 313 -13.59 -10.35 11.70
CA ALA A 313 -13.63 -10.85 13.08
C ALA A 313 -12.48 -11.81 13.41
N CYS A 314 -11.36 -11.68 12.69
CA CYS A 314 -10.13 -12.48 12.77
C CYS A 314 -10.35 -13.99 12.72
N GLU A 315 -10.20 -14.54 11.51
CA GLU A 315 -10.17 -16.00 11.30
C GLU A 315 -8.98 -16.37 10.40
N ARG A 316 -8.19 -17.34 10.85
CA ARG A 316 -7.03 -17.88 10.14
C ARG A 316 -7.48 -18.52 8.83
N VAL A 317 -6.82 -18.14 7.74
CA VAL A 317 -7.04 -18.73 6.42
C VAL A 317 -5.71 -19.22 5.86
N PRO A 318 -5.57 -20.50 5.47
CA PRO A 318 -4.31 -21.03 4.95
C PRO A 318 -3.78 -20.26 3.72
N GLY A 319 -2.56 -19.74 3.86
CA GLY A 319 -1.88 -18.95 2.82
C GLY A 319 -2.30 -17.48 2.79
N VAL A 320 -2.84 -16.95 3.89
CA VAL A 320 -3.16 -15.54 4.09
C VAL A 320 -2.52 -15.12 5.41
N ASP A 321 -1.84 -13.98 5.43
CA ASP A 321 -1.30 -13.42 6.67
C ASP A 321 -2.43 -12.70 7.43
N VAL A 322 -2.98 -13.32 8.48
CA VAL A 322 -4.04 -12.71 9.30
C VAL A 322 -3.42 -12.00 10.51
N ILE A 323 -3.48 -10.68 10.51
CA ILE A 323 -2.91 -9.77 11.51
C ILE A 323 -4.04 -9.17 12.35
N ASN A 324 -4.10 -9.55 13.61
CA ASN A 324 -4.99 -8.96 14.60
C ASN A 324 -4.43 -7.60 15.06
N VAL A 325 -5.25 -6.56 14.96
CA VAL A 325 -4.90 -5.18 15.33
C VAL A 325 -5.72 -4.67 16.51
N GLY A 326 -6.31 -5.58 17.30
CA GLY A 326 -7.15 -5.24 18.45
C GLY A 326 -6.46 -4.38 19.52
N GLU A 327 -5.12 -4.46 19.65
CA GLU A 327 -4.35 -3.56 20.54
C GLU A 327 -4.29 -2.11 20.01
N ILE A 328 -4.38 -1.92 18.69
CA ILE A 328 -4.44 -0.61 18.02
C ILE A 328 -5.87 -0.07 17.99
N ASP A 329 -6.82 -0.95 17.69
CA ASP A 329 -8.26 -0.70 17.67
C ASP A 329 -8.82 -0.68 19.10
N ALA A 330 -8.19 0.14 19.94
CA ALA A 330 -8.63 0.42 21.28
C ALA A 330 -9.62 1.60 21.23
N PRO A 331 -10.84 1.46 21.80
CA PRO A 331 -11.86 2.52 21.79
C PRO A 331 -11.41 3.88 22.35
N SER A 332 -10.28 3.94 23.06
CA SER A 332 -9.74 5.13 23.72
C SER A 332 -8.95 6.08 22.81
N LEU A 333 -8.61 5.71 21.55
CA LEU A 333 -7.68 6.48 20.71
C LEU A 333 -8.19 6.88 19.31
N GLY A 334 -9.46 6.63 18.97
CA GLY A 334 -10.00 6.89 17.62
C GLY A 334 -10.87 8.15 17.50
N ILE A 335 -10.48 9.08 16.62
CA ILE A 335 -11.37 10.11 16.07
C ILE A 335 -12.60 9.39 15.48
N GLY A 336 -13.79 9.65 16.03
CA GLY A 336 -15.06 9.09 15.56
C GLY A 336 -15.63 7.89 16.34
N GLY A 337 -15.01 7.46 17.43
CA GLY A 337 -15.68 6.73 18.53
C GLY A 337 -16.23 5.31 18.26
N LEU A 338 -15.94 4.66 17.12
CA LEU A 338 -16.55 3.35 16.80
C LEU A 338 -15.58 2.20 16.48
N GLY A 339 -14.26 2.40 16.41
CA GLY A 339 -13.33 1.30 16.09
C GLY A 339 -13.62 0.69 14.72
N HIS A 340 -13.07 1.28 13.65
CA HIS A 340 -13.22 0.82 12.25
C HIS A 340 -12.36 1.63 11.27
N GLY A 341 -11.97 2.84 11.68
CA GLY A 341 -11.11 3.76 10.93
C GLY A 341 -9.60 3.53 11.14
N TYR A 342 -9.20 2.51 11.91
CA TYR A 342 -7.80 2.24 12.23
C TYR A 342 -6.93 1.97 11.00
N TYR A 343 -7.52 1.55 9.86
CA TYR A 343 -6.80 1.24 8.63
C TYR A 343 -5.94 2.40 8.08
N ALA A 344 -6.30 3.64 8.43
CA ALA A 344 -5.57 4.85 8.06
C ALA A 344 -4.71 5.42 9.21
N SER A 345 -4.60 4.71 10.34
CA SER A 345 -3.81 5.14 11.49
C SER A 345 -2.31 4.91 11.29
N ARG A 346 -1.47 5.63 12.04
CA ARG A 346 0.00 5.49 11.98
C ARG A 346 0.49 4.04 12.13
N PRO A 347 0.04 3.24 13.11
CA PRO A 347 0.54 1.86 13.25
C PRO A 347 0.24 1.00 12.02
N ILE A 348 -0.98 1.09 11.48
CA ILE A 348 -1.39 0.29 10.32
C ILE A 348 -0.65 0.74 9.06
N LEU A 349 -0.57 2.05 8.80
CA LEU A 349 0.15 2.57 7.64
C LEU A 349 1.66 2.28 7.70
N THR A 350 2.24 2.26 8.91
CA THR A 350 3.64 1.86 9.10
C THR A 350 3.85 0.39 8.71
N ASP A 351 2.93 -0.48 9.10
CA ASP A 351 3.01 -1.89 8.74
C ASP A 351 2.72 -2.14 7.25
N ILE A 352 1.73 -1.45 6.68
CA ILE A 352 1.45 -1.49 5.24
C ILE A 352 2.65 -1.00 4.41
N SER A 353 3.38 0.02 4.87
CA SER A 353 4.62 0.44 4.21
C SER A 353 5.63 -0.70 4.13
N GLN A 354 5.73 -1.54 5.17
CA GLN A 354 6.59 -2.73 5.15
C GLN A 354 6.04 -3.87 4.29
N VAL A 355 4.71 -4.02 4.20
CA VAL A 355 4.04 -4.92 3.24
C VAL A 355 4.42 -4.54 1.81
N LEU A 356 4.30 -3.27 1.46
CA LEU A 356 4.64 -2.75 0.13
C LEU A 356 6.15 -2.81 -0.18
N LEU A 357 7.01 -2.92 0.83
CA LEU A 357 8.44 -3.23 0.69
C LEU A 357 8.71 -4.74 0.48
N GLY A 358 7.68 -5.58 0.52
CA GLY A 358 7.76 -7.02 0.36
C GLY A 358 8.35 -7.77 1.55
N ILE A 359 8.27 -7.19 2.75
CA ILE A 359 8.78 -7.82 3.98
C ILE A 359 7.74 -8.82 4.49
N ASP A 360 8.14 -10.09 4.61
CA ASP A 360 7.30 -11.16 5.19
C ASP A 360 6.74 -10.77 6.57
N ALA A 361 5.49 -11.14 6.87
CA ALA A 361 4.83 -10.81 8.14
C ALA A 361 5.71 -11.05 9.38
N GLN A 362 6.32 -12.23 9.50
CA GLN A 362 7.18 -12.59 10.63
C GLN A 362 8.47 -11.75 10.78
N ARG A 363 8.82 -10.94 9.77
CA ARG A 363 10.02 -10.07 9.74
C ARG A 363 9.68 -8.59 9.85
N ARG A 364 8.40 -8.22 9.80
CA ARG A 364 7.94 -6.84 9.91
C ARG A 364 8.08 -6.34 11.34
N LEU A 365 8.43 -5.06 11.48
CA LEU A 365 8.49 -4.38 12.77
C LEU A 365 7.12 -4.42 13.44
N PHE A 366 7.13 -4.59 14.76
CA PHE A 366 5.94 -4.63 15.64
C PHE A 366 5.00 -5.81 15.45
N ILE A 367 5.14 -6.62 14.39
CA ILE A 367 4.44 -7.89 14.24
C ILE A 367 4.98 -8.93 15.24
N ARG A 368 4.07 -9.61 15.94
CA ARG A 368 4.37 -10.81 16.73
C ARG A 368 3.51 -11.98 16.25
N ARG A 369 4.12 -13.16 16.17
CA ARG A 369 3.40 -14.41 15.88
C ARG A 369 2.46 -14.76 17.02
N SER A 370 1.24 -15.17 16.68
CA SER A 370 0.26 -15.62 17.65
C SER A 370 0.56 -17.04 18.14
N GLU A 371 -0.02 -17.39 19.29
CA GLU A 371 0.09 -18.74 19.85
C GLU A 371 -0.54 -19.79 18.90
N PRO A 372 -0.10 -21.07 18.94
CA PRO A 372 -0.55 -22.09 17.97
C PRO A 372 -2.08 -22.23 17.82
N ASN A 373 -2.82 -22.06 18.92
CA ASN A 373 -4.28 -22.24 18.98
C ASN A 373 -5.09 -20.95 18.77
N SER A 374 -4.43 -19.85 18.39
CA SER A 374 -5.10 -18.58 18.07
C SER A 374 -5.83 -18.65 16.72
N THR A 375 -6.91 -17.87 16.60
CA THR A 375 -7.71 -17.69 15.38
C THR A 375 -7.09 -16.71 14.38
N GLU A 376 -5.89 -16.17 14.66
CA GLU A 376 -5.11 -15.29 13.79
C GLU A 376 -3.66 -15.80 13.68
N ASP A 377 -2.89 -15.35 12.69
CA ASP A 377 -1.49 -15.76 12.52
C ASP A 377 -0.53 -14.87 13.32
N TYR A 378 -0.85 -13.58 13.37
CA TYR A 378 -0.04 -12.54 13.96
C TYR A 378 -0.91 -11.51 14.66
N TYR A 379 -0.27 -10.67 15.47
CA TYR A 379 -0.88 -9.44 15.93
C TYR A 379 0.11 -8.27 15.85
N LEU A 380 -0.43 -7.07 15.61
CA LEU A 380 0.33 -5.83 15.51
C LEU A 380 0.36 -5.12 16.86
N ARG A 381 1.57 -4.83 17.34
CA ARG A 381 1.79 -4.08 18.58
C ARG A 381 1.73 -2.56 18.32
N PRO A 382 1.21 -1.77 19.28
CA PRO A 382 1.10 -0.31 19.19
C PRO A 382 2.44 0.44 19.16
#